data_AF-A0A4U8W6E6-F1
#
_entry.id   AF-A0A4U8W6E6-F1
#
_cell.length_a   1.000
_cell.length_b   1.000
_cell.length_c   1.000
_cell.angle_alpha   90.00
_cell.angle_beta   90.00
_cell.angle_gamma   90.00
#
_symmetry.space_group_name_H-M   'P 1'
#
loop_
_entity.id
_entity.type
_entity.pdbx_description
1 polymer ?
#
loop_
_entity_poly.entity_id
_entity_poly.type
_entity_poly.pdbx_seq_one_letter_code
_entity_poly.pdbx_strand_id
1 'polypeptide(L)'
;MSSEPVLVALTAPARRHLADGLVVAPAAAPPGRIIAADLEIAEIADILAEAAHSDTGLVARTDDPRRALALVAGTAAALCGEDIRTALTGPDVGFLTGLKPQAVEAVRGVLLAIETQRPRELAQELTGLLAPVAD
;
A
#
# COMPACT_ATOMS: atom_id res chain seq x y z
N MET A 1 -45.66 6.17 -14.15
CA MET A 1 -44.41 6.00 -14.92
C MET A 1 -43.31 5.72 -13.90
N SER A 2 -43.03 4.45 -13.61
CA SER A 2 -41.96 4.08 -12.68
C SER A 2 -40.61 4.24 -13.37
N SER A 3 -39.70 5.00 -12.77
CA SER A 3 -38.28 4.97 -13.15
C SER A 3 -37.66 3.72 -12.55
N GLU A 4 -37.23 2.79 -13.39
CA GLU A 4 -36.34 1.71 -12.97
C GLU A 4 -34.95 2.30 -12.65
N PRO A 5 -34.36 1.98 -11.48
CA PRO A 5 -33.00 2.41 -11.18
C PRO A 5 -32.02 1.60 -12.04
N VAL A 6 -31.31 2.30 -12.93
CA VAL A 6 -30.17 1.74 -13.66
C VAL A 6 -29.03 1.49 -12.68
N LEU A 7 -28.70 0.23 -12.44
CA LEU A 7 -27.50 -0.16 -11.70
C LEU A 7 -26.26 0.12 -12.56
N VAL A 8 -25.67 1.30 -12.39
CA VAL A 8 -24.34 1.60 -12.93
C VAL A 8 -23.32 0.92 -12.02
N ALA A 9 -22.77 -0.21 -12.45
CA ALA A 9 -21.61 -0.80 -11.81
C ALA A 9 -20.42 0.14 -12.02
N LEU A 10 -20.14 0.99 -11.04
CA LEU A 10 -18.90 1.76 -10.94
C LEU A 10 -17.76 0.80 -10.61
N THR A 11 -17.24 0.10 -11.62
CA THR A 11 -15.94 -0.55 -11.48
C THR A 11 -14.89 0.56 -11.49
N ALA A 12 -14.31 0.84 -10.32
CA ALA A 12 -13.10 1.65 -10.26
C ALA A 12 -12.05 1.00 -11.19
N PRO A 13 -11.34 1.79 -12.02
CA PRO A 13 -10.31 1.22 -12.88
C PRO A 13 -9.27 0.50 -12.00
N ALA A 14 -8.96 -0.76 -12.35
CA ALA A 14 -7.96 -1.53 -11.63
C ALA A 14 -6.62 -0.77 -11.65
N ARG A 15 -6.07 -0.52 -10.47
CA ARG A 15 -4.73 0.02 -10.30
C ARG A 15 -3.76 -0.98 -10.88
N ARG A 16 -2.95 -0.52 -11.82
CA ARG A 16 -1.94 -1.36 -12.47
C ARG A 16 -0.61 -1.32 -11.72
N HIS A 17 -0.42 -0.32 -10.86
CA HIS A 17 0.83 -0.08 -10.16
C HIS A 17 0.59 0.25 -8.67
N LEU A 18 1.41 -0.30 -7.78
CA LEU A 18 1.26 -0.15 -6.33
C LEU A 18 1.30 1.31 -5.85
N ALA A 19 2.16 2.14 -6.46
CA ALA A 19 2.34 3.54 -6.06
C ALA A 19 1.18 4.47 -6.50
N ASP A 20 0.35 4.06 -7.47
CA ASP A 20 -0.63 4.95 -8.12
C ASP A 20 -1.67 5.48 -7.12
N GLY A 21 -1.57 6.78 -6.80
CA GLY A 21 -2.44 7.41 -5.80
C GLY A 21 -2.32 6.80 -4.40
N LEU A 22 -1.19 6.16 -4.06
CA LEU A 22 -0.92 5.66 -2.72
C LEU A 22 -0.49 6.79 -1.78
N VAL A 23 0.33 7.70 -2.30
CA VAL A 23 0.96 8.75 -1.53
C VAL A 23 0.09 10.00 -1.54
N VAL A 24 -0.24 10.50 -0.35
CA VAL A 24 -1.18 11.62 -0.15
C VAL A 24 -0.64 12.61 0.88
N ALA A 25 -1.18 13.84 0.85
CA ALA A 25 -0.94 14.82 1.90
C ALA A 25 -1.62 14.37 3.22
N PRO A 26 -1.17 14.86 4.39
CA PRO A 26 -1.83 14.55 5.65
C PRO A 26 -3.30 14.99 5.62
N ALA A 27 -4.17 14.21 6.27
CA ALA A 27 -5.63 14.40 6.29
C ALA A 27 -6.35 14.24 4.95
N ALA A 28 -5.66 13.89 3.87
CA ALA A 28 -6.27 13.47 2.61
C ALA A 28 -6.44 11.93 2.53
N ALA A 29 -5.91 11.19 3.49
CA ALA A 29 -6.05 9.75 3.57
C ALA A 29 -7.48 9.32 3.95
N PRO A 30 -7.96 8.18 3.43
CA PRO A 30 -9.17 7.53 3.95
C PRO A 30 -9.03 7.18 5.44
N PRO A 31 -10.13 6.98 6.18
CA PRO A 31 -10.07 6.51 7.56
C PRO A 31 -9.42 5.12 7.63
N GLY A 32 -8.47 4.96 8.55
CA GLY A 32 -7.74 3.72 8.78
C GLY A 32 -6.87 3.80 10.03
N ARG A 33 -6.31 2.67 10.46
CA ARG A 33 -5.37 2.62 11.58
C ARG A 33 -4.04 3.24 11.15
N ILE A 34 -3.53 4.16 11.97
CA ILE A 34 -2.28 4.85 11.66
C ILE A 34 -1.07 3.98 12.05
N ILE A 35 -0.15 3.81 11.11
CA ILE A 35 1.22 3.34 11.40
C ILE A 35 2.11 4.57 11.52
N ALA A 36 2.60 4.83 12.73
CA ALA A 36 3.48 5.96 13.00
C ALA A 36 4.91 5.72 12.44
N ALA A 37 5.60 6.83 12.15
CA ALA A 37 6.91 6.80 11.51
C ALA A 37 8.02 6.23 12.42
N ASP A 38 7.80 6.20 13.72
CA ASP A 38 8.74 5.81 14.77
C ASP A 38 8.55 4.38 15.29
N LEU A 39 7.54 3.65 14.79
CA LEU A 39 7.33 2.25 15.19
C LEU A 39 8.49 1.35 14.75
N GLU A 40 8.81 0.39 15.63
CA GLU A 40 9.82 -0.64 15.37
C GLU A 40 9.30 -1.71 14.40
N ILE A 41 10.21 -2.39 13.72
CA ILE A 41 9.88 -3.39 12.68
C ILE A 41 8.98 -4.50 13.24
N ALA A 42 9.24 -4.94 14.49
CA ALA A 42 8.44 -5.99 15.12
C ALA A 42 6.98 -5.55 15.31
N GLU A 43 6.77 -4.31 15.76
CA GLU A 43 5.43 -3.75 15.97
C GLU A 43 4.69 -3.57 14.64
N ILE A 44 5.38 -3.07 13.61
CA ILE A 44 4.82 -2.93 12.26
C ILE A 44 4.40 -4.31 11.73
N ALA A 45 5.24 -5.33 11.90
CA ALA A 45 4.94 -6.68 11.42
C ALA A 45 3.69 -7.26 12.09
N ASP A 46 3.53 -7.07 13.40
CA ASP A 46 2.36 -7.54 14.14
C ASP A 46 1.09 -6.79 13.69
N ILE A 47 1.17 -5.48 13.45
CA ILE A 47 0.07 -4.67 12.91
C ILE A 47 -0.33 -5.14 11.50
N LEU A 48 0.64 -5.41 10.64
CA LEU A 48 0.40 -5.87 9.27
C LEU A 48 -0.25 -7.26 9.25
N ALA A 49 0.21 -8.17 10.11
CA ALA A 49 -0.39 -9.50 10.26
C ALA A 49 -1.85 -9.41 10.73
N GLU A 50 -2.14 -8.55 11.70
CA GLU A 50 -3.51 -8.30 12.16
C GLU A 50 -4.38 -7.72 11.04
N ALA A 51 -3.87 -6.70 10.34
CA ALA A 51 -4.62 -5.99 9.30
C ALA A 51 -4.99 -6.88 8.10
N ALA A 52 -4.15 -7.86 7.76
CA ALA A 52 -4.43 -8.83 6.69
C ALA A 52 -5.68 -9.69 6.96
N HIS A 53 -6.13 -9.78 8.21
CA HIS A 53 -7.32 -10.50 8.63
C HIS A 53 -8.46 -9.59 9.11
N SER A 54 -8.29 -8.26 8.99
CA SER A 54 -9.25 -7.28 9.46
C SER A 54 -9.89 -6.53 8.29
N ASP A 55 -11.07 -5.98 8.52
CA ASP A 55 -11.71 -5.05 7.57
C ASP A 55 -11.21 -3.60 7.73
N THR A 56 -10.25 -3.36 8.62
CA THR A 56 -9.67 -2.04 8.88
C THR A 56 -8.37 -1.85 8.11
N GLY A 57 -8.39 -0.98 7.11
CA GLY A 57 -7.18 -0.62 6.38
C GLY A 57 -6.24 0.27 7.20
N LEU A 58 -5.02 0.40 6.68
CA LEU A 58 -3.89 1.07 7.29
C LEU A 58 -3.54 2.36 6.54
N VAL A 59 -3.12 3.37 7.30
CA VAL A 59 -2.53 4.59 6.78
C VAL A 59 -1.16 4.75 7.41
N ALA A 60 -0.11 4.68 6.60
CA ALA A 60 1.24 4.85 7.10
C ALA A 60 1.70 6.31 7.01
N ARG A 61 2.54 6.74 7.94
CA ARG A 61 3.21 8.05 7.90
C ARG A 61 4.71 7.87 7.72
N THR A 62 5.26 8.46 6.66
CA THR A 62 6.70 8.48 6.43
C THR A 62 7.04 9.51 5.37
N ASP A 63 8.19 10.17 5.52
CA ASP A 63 8.80 11.00 4.47
C ASP A 63 9.98 10.29 3.79
N ASP A 64 10.30 9.05 4.21
CA ASP A 64 11.36 8.21 3.64
C ASP A 64 10.79 7.25 2.58
N PRO A 65 11.26 7.32 1.31
CA PRO A 65 10.85 6.42 0.24
C PRO A 65 11.18 4.94 0.51
N ARG A 66 12.27 4.65 1.23
CA ARG A 66 12.66 3.27 1.53
C ARG A 66 11.72 2.64 2.55
N ARG A 67 11.38 3.38 3.61
CA ARG A 67 10.33 2.97 4.55
C ARG A 67 8.97 2.82 3.87
N ALA A 68 8.62 3.71 2.95
CA ALA A 68 7.39 3.59 2.16
C ALA A 68 7.36 2.28 1.35
N LEU A 69 8.45 1.96 0.65
CA LEU A 69 8.59 0.69 -0.06
C LEU A 69 8.53 -0.52 0.88
N ALA A 70 9.19 -0.45 2.03
CA ALA A 70 9.17 -1.51 3.04
C ALA A 70 7.74 -1.80 3.53
N LEU A 71 6.93 -0.77 3.76
CA LEU A 71 5.54 -0.93 4.18
C LEU A 71 4.67 -1.59 3.09
N VAL A 72 4.90 -1.25 1.82
CA VAL A 72 4.26 -1.93 0.69
C VAL A 72 4.67 -3.40 0.64
N ALA A 73 5.97 -3.70 0.77
CA ALA A 73 6.51 -5.05 0.80
C ALA A 73 5.96 -5.89 1.97
N GLY A 74 5.97 -5.32 3.18
CA GLY A 74 5.45 -5.96 4.37
C GLY A 74 3.94 -6.24 4.27
N THR A 75 3.18 -5.33 3.65
CA THR A 75 1.74 -5.54 3.40
C THR A 75 1.51 -6.69 2.43
N ALA A 76 2.28 -6.75 1.33
CA ALA A 76 2.21 -7.86 0.39
C ALA A 76 2.58 -9.19 1.06
N ALA A 77 3.67 -9.23 1.84
CA ALA A 77 4.09 -10.40 2.60
C ALA A 77 3.01 -10.87 3.59
N ALA A 78 2.37 -9.95 4.31
CA ALA A 78 1.28 -10.28 5.24
C ALA A 78 0.10 -10.95 4.53
N LEU A 79 -0.29 -10.44 3.35
CA LEU A 79 -1.36 -11.02 2.53
C LEU A 79 -0.98 -12.37 1.92
N CYS A 80 0.30 -12.60 1.65
CA CYS A 80 0.82 -13.84 1.09
C CYS A 80 1.17 -14.89 2.16
N GLY A 81 1.11 -14.55 3.45
CA GLY A 81 1.53 -15.43 4.55
C GLY A 81 3.05 -15.65 4.60
N GLU A 82 3.83 -14.70 4.07
CA GLU A 82 5.29 -14.72 4.05
C GLU A 82 5.90 -14.05 5.29
N ASP A 83 7.23 -14.06 5.40
CA ASP A 83 7.93 -13.40 6.50
C ASP A 83 7.91 -11.87 6.34
N ILE A 84 6.99 -11.24 7.08
CA ILE A 84 6.78 -9.79 7.09
C ILE A 84 8.05 -9.04 7.55
N ARG A 85 8.80 -9.56 8.53
CA ARG A 85 10.00 -8.88 9.05
C ARG A 85 11.11 -8.86 8.01
N THR A 86 11.27 -9.98 7.30
CA THR A 86 12.19 -10.06 6.17
C THR A 86 11.77 -9.09 5.06
N ALA A 87 10.49 -9.05 4.68
CA ALA A 87 10.01 -8.12 3.65
C ALA A 87 10.18 -6.63 4.03
N LEU A 88 10.02 -6.29 5.32
CA LEU A 88 10.23 -4.93 5.83
C LEU A 88 11.72 -4.50 5.80
N THR A 89 12.65 -5.45 5.94
CA THR A 89 14.10 -5.16 5.98
C THR A 89 14.78 -5.31 4.61
N GLY A 90 14.26 -6.20 3.76
CA GLY A 90 14.72 -6.44 2.40
C GLY A 90 13.56 -6.55 1.42
N PRO A 91 12.97 -5.43 0.98
CA PRO A 91 11.86 -5.43 0.03
C PRO A 91 12.25 -6.10 -1.30
N ASP A 92 11.47 -7.10 -1.73
CA ASP A 92 11.62 -7.74 -3.04
C ASP A 92 10.85 -6.97 -4.12
N VAL A 93 11.54 -6.08 -4.82
CA VAL A 93 10.96 -5.27 -5.91
C VAL A 93 10.52 -6.13 -7.10
N GLY A 94 11.22 -7.23 -7.38
CA GLY A 94 10.86 -8.13 -8.48
C GLY A 94 9.51 -8.82 -8.22
N PHE A 95 9.30 -9.29 -6.99
CA PHE A 95 8.02 -9.81 -6.54
C PHE A 95 6.92 -8.74 -6.62
N LEU A 96 7.16 -7.54 -6.09
CA LEU A 96 6.16 -6.46 -6.04
C LEU A 96 5.73 -5.98 -7.43
N THR A 97 6.67 -5.87 -8.37
CA THR A 97 6.38 -5.47 -9.76
C THR A 97 5.76 -6.60 -10.59
N GLY A 98 5.96 -7.86 -10.17
CA GLY A 98 5.34 -9.04 -10.77
C GLY A 98 3.91 -9.35 -10.27
N LEU A 99 3.37 -8.57 -9.33
CA LEU A 99 2.03 -8.80 -8.78
C LEU A 99 0.95 -8.69 -9.85
N LYS A 100 0.02 -9.65 -9.84
CA LYS A 100 -1.18 -9.59 -10.66
C LYS A 100 -2.10 -8.45 -10.20
N PRO A 101 -2.94 -7.87 -11.07
CA PRO A 101 -3.81 -6.75 -10.70
C PRO A 101 -4.67 -6.99 -9.45
N GLN A 102 -5.20 -8.20 -9.26
CA GLN A 102 -5.97 -8.54 -8.05
C GLN A 102 -5.12 -8.48 -6.77
N ALA A 103 -3.85 -8.88 -6.83
CA ALA A 103 -2.94 -8.78 -5.69
C ALA A 103 -2.57 -7.32 -5.41
N VAL A 104 -2.40 -6.50 -6.45
CA VAL A 104 -2.22 -5.04 -6.30
C VAL A 104 -3.43 -4.44 -5.59
N GLU A 105 -4.66 -4.77 -5.99
CA GLU A 105 -5.87 -4.29 -5.30
C GLU A 105 -5.96 -4.78 -3.86
N ALA A 106 -5.56 -6.02 -3.57
CA ALA A 106 -5.55 -6.55 -2.21
C ALA A 106 -4.57 -5.77 -1.31
N VAL A 107 -3.34 -5.55 -1.78
CA VAL A 107 -2.34 -4.73 -1.08
C VAL A 107 -2.87 -3.32 -0.85
N ARG A 108 -3.54 -2.73 -1.86
CA ARG A 108 -4.14 -1.40 -1.78
C ARG A 108 -5.41 -1.31 -0.96
N GLY A 109 -6.07 -2.44 -0.70
CA GLY A 109 -7.19 -2.55 0.23
C GLY A 109 -6.73 -2.57 1.69
N VAL A 110 -5.54 -3.13 1.96
CA VAL A 110 -4.94 -3.11 3.30
C VAL A 110 -4.17 -1.83 3.54
N LEU A 111 -3.22 -1.46 2.67
CA LEU A 111 -2.49 -0.19 2.76
C LEU A 111 -3.21 0.87 1.93
N LEU A 112 -4.07 1.63 2.60
CA LEU A 112 -4.96 2.60 1.98
C LEU A 112 -4.19 3.81 1.45
N ALA A 113 -3.25 4.30 2.25
CA ALA A 113 -2.50 5.51 1.96
C ALA A 113 -1.14 5.57 2.69
N ILE A 114 -0.22 6.34 2.12
CA ILE A 114 1.00 6.80 2.76
C ILE A 114 0.93 8.33 2.85
N GLU A 115 0.80 8.85 4.08
CA GLU A 115 0.80 10.27 4.39
C GLU A 115 2.23 10.81 4.50
N THR A 116 2.49 11.94 3.84
CA THR A 116 3.76 12.66 3.85
C THR A 116 3.53 14.15 3.64
N GLN A 117 4.45 14.99 4.11
CA GLN A 117 4.44 16.42 3.81
C GLN A 117 4.80 16.73 2.35
N ARG A 118 5.43 15.78 1.64
CA ARG A 118 5.95 15.96 0.26
C ARG A 118 5.39 14.90 -0.69
N PRO A 119 4.05 14.86 -0.92
CA PRO A 119 3.41 13.74 -1.60
C PRO A 119 3.87 13.54 -3.04
N ARG A 120 4.19 14.61 -3.77
CA ARG A 120 4.69 14.50 -5.15
C ARG A 120 6.08 13.88 -5.21
N GLU A 121 6.99 14.33 -4.36
CA GLU A 121 8.38 13.86 -4.32
C GLU A 121 8.42 12.40 -3.89
N LEU A 122 7.74 12.05 -2.79
CA LEU A 122 7.70 10.67 -2.30
C LEU A 122 7.03 9.72 -3.31
N ALA A 123 5.96 10.14 -3.99
CA ALA A 123 5.33 9.35 -5.04
C ALA A 123 6.29 9.07 -6.21
N GLN A 124 7.06 10.07 -6.65
CA GLN A 124 8.04 9.92 -7.72
C GLN A 124 9.16 8.98 -7.31
N GLU A 125 9.71 9.15 -6.10
CA GLU A 125 10.78 8.29 -5.58
C GLU A 125 10.31 6.85 -5.40
N LEU A 126 9.13 6.63 -4.81
CA LEU A 126 8.54 5.30 -4.66
C LEU A 126 8.27 4.63 -6.01
N THR A 127 7.81 5.41 -7.00
CA THR A 127 7.62 4.91 -8.37
C THR A 127 8.95 4.52 -9.01
N GLY A 128 10.01 5.31 -8.80
CA GLY A 128 11.36 4.98 -9.26
C GLY A 128 11.92 3.73 -8.61
N LEU A 129 11.66 3.50 -7.31
CA LEU A 129 12.06 2.28 -6.61
C LEU A 129 11.30 1.04 -7.09
N LEU A 130 10.07 1.21 -7.59
CA LEU A 130 9.24 0.14 -8.17
C LEU A 130 9.37 0.06 -9.70
N ALA A 131 10.28 0.81 -10.31
CA ALA A 131 10.56 0.66 -11.72
C ALA A 131 11.24 -0.70 -11.96
N PRO A 132 10.91 -1.42 -13.05
CA PRO A 132 11.61 -2.64 -13.41
C PRO A 132 13.10 -2.33 -13.59
N VAL A 133 13.96 -3.20 -13.04
CA VAL A 133 15.39 -3.14 -13.31
C VAL A 133 15.56 -3.45 -14.79
N ALA A 134 16.05 -2.49 -15.57
CA ALA A 134 16.43 -2.75 -16.95
C ALA A 134 17.61 -3.74 -16.93
N ASP A 135 17.39 -4.94 -17.47
CA ASP A 135 18.46 -5.89 -17.82
C ASP A 135 19.49 -5.24 -18.76
#